data_AF-A0A851EZ17-F1
#
_entry.id   AF-A0A851EZ17-F1
#
_cell.length_a   1.000
_cell.length_b   1.000
_cell.length_c   1.000
_cell.angle_alpha   90.00
_cell.angle_beta   90.00
_cell.angle_gamma   90.00
#
_symmetry.space_group_name_H-M   'P 1'
#
loop_
_entity.id
_entity.type
_entity.pdbx_description
1 polymer ?
#
loop_
_entity_poly.entity_id
_entity_poly.type
_entity_poly.pdbx_seq_one_letter_code
_entity_poly.pdbx_strand_id
1 'polypeptide(L)' 'IPGRGKSGNSGPEKAGIPQVLEAFEQAEREPKPPPRLLFSDVYLEMPPRLRRQRAELERHLETYGEHYPLQHFQK' A
#
# COMPACT_ATOMS: atom_id res chain seq x y z
N ILE A 1 13.30 37.93 -42.36
CA ILE A 1 13.02 38.00 -40.91
C ILE A 1 12.94 36.58 -40.37
N PRO A 2 13.97 36.02 -39.72
CA PRO A 2 13.87 34.72 -39.08
C PRO A 2 13.69 34.91 -37.56
N GLY A 3 12.70 34.25 -36.96
CA GLY A 3 12.52 34.32 -35.51
C GLY A 3 11.19 33.80 -35.01
N ARG A 4 10.76 32.61 -35.44
CA ARG A 4 9.70 31.89 -34.71
C ARG A 4 10.39 31.00 -33.68
N GLY A 5 10.73 31.60 -32.55
CA GLY A 5 11.21 30.91 -31.36
C GLY A 5 10.20 29.84 -30.97
N LYS A 6 10.71 28.64 -30.70
CA LYS A 6 9.94 27.49 -30.25
C LYS A 6 9.19 27.88 -28.97
N SER A 7 7.86 27.84 -29.00
CA SER A 7 7.06 27.87 -27.77
C SER A 7 7.34 26.57 -27.03
N GLY A 8 8.27 26.63 -26.08
CA GLY A 8 8.54 25.57 -25.13
C GLY A 8 7.24 25.25 -24.40
N ASN A 9 6.70 24.07 -24.65
CA ASN A 9 5.55 23.55 -23.94
C ASN A 9 6.02 23.09 -22.54
N SER A 10 6.29 24.04 -21.65
CA SER A 10 6.55 23.81 -20.23
C SER A 10 5.38 24.39 -19.42
N GLY A 11 4.18 23.88 -19.71
CA GLY A 11 3.01 24.07 -18.85
C GLY A 11 3.10 23.17 -17.60
N PRO A 12 2.33 23.48 -16.54
CA PRO A 12 2.33 22.74 -15.27
C PRO A 12 2.02 21.23 -15.43
N GLU A 13 1.41 20.82 -16.54
CA GLU A 13 1.14 19.40 -16.86
C GLU A 13 2.39 18.52 -16.89
N LYS A 14 3.54 19.03 -17.36
CA LYS A 14 4.79 18.25 -17.40
C LYS A 14 5.53 18.24 -16.06
N ALA A 15 5.26 19.23 -15.21
CA ALA A 15 5.97 19.40 -13.95
C ALA A 15 5.54 18.41 -12.87
N GLY A 16 4.37 17.76 -13.01
CA GLY A 16 3.80 16.81 -12.05
C GLY A 16 4.06 15.32 -12.34
N ILE A 17 4.43 14.98 -13.58
CA ILE A 17 4.67 13.57 -13.99
C ILE A 17 5.83 12.94 -13.20
N PRO A 18 6.98 13.62 -12.97
CA PRO A 18 8.07 13.04 -12.20
C PRO A 18 7.67 12.67 -10.77
N GLN A 19 6.91 13.53 -10.08
CA GLN A 19 6.47 13.29 -8.70
C GLN A 19 5.44 12.17 -8.62
N VAL A 20 4.56 12.08 -9.62
CA VAL A 20 3.61 10.96 -9.72
C VAL A 20 4.38 9.66 -9.87
N LEU A 21 5.32 9.58 -10.82
CA LEU A 21 6.13 8.37 -11.03
C LEU A 21 6.94 8.00 -9.79
N GLU A 22 7.56 8.97 -9.12
CA GLU A 22 8.27 8.75 -7.86
C GLU A 22 7.35 8.21 -6.76
N ALA A 23 6.15 8.78 -6.59
CA ALA A 23 5.17 8.30 -5.61
C ALA A 23 4.69 6.87 -5.92
N PHE A 24 4.51 6.53 -7.21
CA PHE A 24 4.18 5.16 -7.63
C PHE A 24 5.31 4.18 -7.28
N GLU A 25 6.55 4.49 -7.63
CA GLU A 25 7.70 3.64 -7.31
C GLU A 25 7.87 3.43 -5.80
N GLN A 26 7.61 4.46 -4.99
CA GLN A 26 7.64 4.35 -3.52
C GLN A 26 6.52 3.45 -3.00
N ALA A 27 5.28 3.65 -3.49
CA ALA A 27 4.12 2.88 -3.05
C ALA A 27 4.22 1.39 -3.43
N GLU A 28 4.78 1.05 -4.59
CA GLU A 28 4.97 -0.34 -5.01
C GLU A 28 6.00 -1.09 -4.16
N ARG A 29 6.95 -0.37 -3.57
CA ARG A 29 7.98 -0.95 -2.68
C ARG A 29 7.49 -1.09 -1.24
N GLU A 30 6.41 -0.40 -0.87
CA GLU A 30 5.90 -0.43 0.50
C GLU A 30 5.27 -1.80 0.81
N PRO A 31 5.67 -2.47 1.91
CA PRO A 31 5.04 -3.71 2.32
C PRO A 31 3.58 -3.45 2.73
N LYS A 32 2.71 -4.41 2.42
CA LYS A 32 1.29 -4.39 2.77
C LYS A 32 1.11 -4.30 4.30
N PRO A 33 0.05 -3.63 4.79
CA PRO A 33 -0.23 -3.58 6.22
C PRO A 33 -0.44 -4.99 6.80
N PRO A 34 -0.10 -5.23 8.07
CA PRO A 34 -0.06 -6.57 8.64
C PRO A 34 -1.46 -7.23 8.65
N PRO A 35 -1.58 -8.55 8.43
CA PRO A 35 -2.87 -9.23 8.29
C PRO A 35 -3.82 -9.07 9.49
N ARG A 36 -3.27 -8.82 10.69
CA ARG A 36 -4.06 -8.55 11.91
C ARG A 36 -4.99 -7.35 11.79
N LEU A 37 -4.67 -6.38 10.92
CA LEU A 37 -5.49 -5.19 10.70
C LEU A 37 -6.78 -5.50 9.93
N LEU A 38 -6.91 -6.69 9.32
CA LEU A 38 -8.18 -7.14 8.74
C LEU A 38 -9.34 -7.15 9.75
N PHE A 39 -9.02 -7.25 11.04
CA PHE A 39 -10.00 -7.35 12.12
C PHE A 39 -10.20 -6.02 12.89
N SER A 40 -9.36 -5.01 12.66
CA SER A 40 -9.50 -3.69 13.31
C SER A 40 -10.55 -2.85 12.60
N ASP A 41 -11.04 -1.82 13.28
CA ASP A 41 -11.90 -0.76 12.72
C ASP A 41 -13.26 -1.23 12.15
N VAL A 42 -13.61 -2.51 12.34
CA VAL A 42 -14.94 -3.05 12.05
C VAL A 42 -15.99 -2.48 13.01
N TYR A 43 -15.59 -2.29 14.26
CA TYR A 43 -16.38 -1.69 15.34
C TYR A 43 -15.47 -0.76 16.14
N LEU A 44 -16.06 0.15 16.93
CA LEU A 44 -15.30 1.01 17.85
C LEU A 44 -14.40 0.18 18.78
N GLU A 45 -14.91 -0.95 19.27
CA GLU A 45 -14.16 -1.93 20.04
C GLU A 45 -14.31 -3.33 19.46
N MET A 46 -13.22 -4.08 19.40
CA MET A 46 -13.20 -5.43 18.81
C MET A 46 -14.03 -6.43 19.65
N PRO A 47 -15.17 -6.94 19.13
CA PRO A 47 -16.01 -7.85 19.90
C PRO A 47 -15.29 -9.15 20.27
N PRO A 48 -15.68 -9.86 21.35
CA PRO A 48 -15.02 -11.10 21.77
C PRO A 48 -14.92 -12.17 20.67
N ARG A 49 -15.96 -12.31 19.84
CA ARG A 49 -15.95 -13.24 18.70
C ARG A 49 -14.89 -12.87 17.65
N LEU A 50 -14.75 -11.59 17.34
CA LEU A 50 -13.79 -11.09 16.35
C LEU A 50 -12.35 -11.22 16.87
N ARG A 51 -12.13 -11.00 18.17
CA ARG A 51 -10.85 -11.31 18.83
C ARG A 51 -10.47 -12.78 18.72
N ARG A 52 -11.43 -13.70 18.87
CA ARG A 52 -11.19 -15.15 18.70
C ARG A 52 -10.80 -15.49 17.26
N GLN A 53 -11.50 -14.93 16.26
CA GLN A 53 -11.17 -15.13 14.84
C GLN A 53 -9.76 -14.63 14.51
N ARG A 54 -9.35 -13.47 15.04
CA ARG A 54 -7.99 -12.97 14.89
C ARG A 54 -6.96 -13.96 15.46
N ALA A 55 -7.19 -14.45 16.68
CA ALA A 55 -6.31 -15.42 17.33
C ALA A 55 -6.28 -16.80 16.63
N GLU A 56 -7.36 -17.18 15.95
CA GLU A 56 -7.38 -18.38 15.09
C GLU A 56 -6.51 -18.18 13.84
N LEU A 57 -6.58 -17.00 13.20
CA LEU A 57 -5.71 -16.69 12.06
C LEU A 57 -4.24 -16.66 12.48
N GLU A 58 -3.91 -16.04 13.62
CA GLU A 58 -2.53 -15.98 14.14
C GLU A 58 -1.94 -17.40 14.28
N ARG A 59 -2.65 -18.32 14.95
CA ARG A 59 -2.24 -19.73 15.08
C ARG A 59 -2.16 -20.47 13.75
N HIS A 60 -3.06 -20.17 12.82
CA HIS A 60 -3.06 -20.76 11.48
C HIS A 60 -1.80 -20.34 10.70
N LEU A 61 -1.43 -19.07 10.76
CA LEU A 61 -0.23 -18.55 10.08
C LEU A 61 1.07 -18.99 10.76
N GLU A 62 1.06 -19.27 12.07
CA GLU A 62 2.20 -19.90 12.75
C GLU A 62 2.48 -21.32 12.22
N THR A 63 1.42 -22.07 11.91
CA THR A 63 1.55 -23.48 11.48
C THR A 63 1.66 -23.63 9.96
N TYR A 64 0.94 -22.80 9.20
CA TYR A 64 0.76 -22.93 7.76
C TYR A 64 1.17 -21.66 6.99
N GLY A 65 1.95 -20.78 7.61
CA GLY A 65 2.34 -19.49 7.03
C GLY A 65 3.12 -19.61 5.72
N GLU A 66 3.81 -20.72 5.49
CA GLU A 66 4.52 -21.04 4.24
C GLU A 66 3.62 -21.08 3.00
N HIS A 67 2.31 -21.29 3.19
CA HIS A 67 1.33 -21.26 2.09
C HIS A 67 0.78 -19.86 1.79
N TYR A 68 1.23 -18.84 2.52
CA TYR A 68 0.78 -17.45 2.37
C TYR A 68 1.95 -16.53 2.00
N PRO A 69 1.69 -15.47 1.22
CA PRO A 69 2.73 -14.55 0.77
C PRO A 69 3.11 -13.53 1.86
N LEU A 70 3.48 -14.01 3.05
CA LEU A 70 3.72 -13.18 4.24
C LEU A 70 4.94 -12.25 4.09
N GLN A 71 5.88 -12.55 3.18
CA GLN A 71 7.03 -11.67 2.93
C GLN A 71 6.66 -10.27 2.40
N HIS A 72 5.46 -10.10 1.83
CA HIS A 72 5.01 -8.81 1.32
C HIS A 72 4.24 -8.00 2.37
N PHE A 73 4.11 -8.49 3.59
CA PHE A 73 3.40 -7.84 4.67
C PHE A 73 4.37 -7.29 5.71
N GLN A 74 3.99 -6.20 6.34
CA GLN A 74 4.64 -5.67 7.53
C GLN A 74 4.51 -6.68 8.68
N LYS A 75 5.47 -6.66 9.60
CA LYS A 75 5.46 -7.53 10.80
C LYS A 75 4.48 -7.05 11.87
#